data_AF-V5IC90-F1
#
_entry.id   AF-V5IC90-F1
#
_cell.length_a   1.000
_cell.length_b   1.000
_cell.length_c   1.000
_cell.angle_alpha   90.00
_cell.angle_beta   90.00
_cell.angle_gamma   90.00
#
_symmetry.space_group_name_H-M   'P 1'
#
loop_
_entity.id
_entity.type
_entity.pdbx_description
1 polymer ?
#
loop_
_entity_poly.entity_id
_entity_poly.type
_entity_poly.pdbx_seq_one_letter_code
_entity_poly.pdbx_strand_id
1 'polypeptide(L)'
;MLRMVATRCMARALYFCSGCVAPEDFDHYGLAMPFYTHFTSPIRRYSDLMVHRLLGVCVGAEATYPDLVHKNKCQELCNNLNYRHNMAQYAGRSSVALYTQAFFRDKVLDEEGYVLFVRENALQVLMPRFGLEATLFLKEDGWSYDQEANTQTCGGVTLRQFDRLVVQLSVDSRNVQHQKVVVKLVDPKIPGVSVEPSGGKADNTQKQADDPPRKRSKVAASS
;
A
#
# COMPACT_ATOMS: atom_id res chain seq x y z
N MET A 1 1.98 3.12 -12.35
CA MET A 1 1.30 4.20 -11.59
C MET A 1 -0.20 4.20 -11.80
N LEU A 2 -0.70 4.28 -13.04
CA LEU A 2 -2.14 4.23 -13.36
C LEU A 2 -2.90 3.06 -12.70
N ARG A 3 -2.34 1.84 -12.72
CA ARG A 3 -2.95 0.68 -12.06
C ARG A 3 -3.22 0.92 -10.56
N MET A 4 -2.29 1.56 -9.84
CA MET A 4 -2.47 1.85 -8.40
C MET A 4 -3.58 2.88 -8.18
N VAL A 5 -3.66 3.91 -9.03
CA VAL A 5 -4.74 4.91 -8.98
C VAL A 5 -6.08 4.25 -9.26
N ALA A 6 -6.18 3.41 -10.29
CA ALA A 6 -7.40 2.69 -10.62
C ALA A 6 -7.87 1.78 -9.46
N THR A 7 -6.95 1.11 -8.76
CA THR A 7 -7.30 0.29 -7.59
C THR A 7 -7.91 1.11 -6.45
N ARG A 8 -7.59 2.40 -6.31
CA ARG A 8 -8.22 3.26 -5.28
C ARG A 8 -9.67 3.61 -5.60
N CYS A 9 -10.04 3.62 -6.87
CA CYS A 9 -11.39 3.90 -7.31
C CYS A 9 -12.30 2.66 -7.24
N MET A 10 -11.74 1.47 -6.98
CA MET A 10 -12.52 0.25 -6.87
C MET A 10 -13.31 0.22 -5.56
N ALA A 11 -14.57 -0.20 -5.65
CA ALA A 11 -15.36 -0.52 -4.49
C ALA A 11 -14.75 -1.71 -3.73
N ARG A 12 -14.91 -1.71 -2.42
CA ARG A 12 -14.40 -2.80 -1.58
C ARG A 12 -15.30 -4.02 -1.71
N ALA A 13 -14.70 -5.19 -1.94
CA ALA A 13 -15.41 -6.46 -1.91
C ALA A 13 -15.87 -6.80 -0.48
N LEU A 14 -17.09 -7.34 -0.36
CA LEU A 14 -17.74 -7.66 0.91
C LEU A 14 -18.28 -9.09 0.86
N TYR A 15 -18.27 -9.78 2.00
CA TYR A 15 -19.05 -10.99 2.18
C TYR A 15 -20.52 -10.65 2.40
N PHE A 16 -21.42 -11.46 1.87
CA PHE A 16 -22.86 -11.35 2.09
C PHE A 16 -23.51 -12.73 2.10
N CYS A 17 -24.70 -12.83 2.68
CA CYS A 17 -25.52 -14.04 2.59
C CYS A 17 -26.35 -13.98 1.30
N SER A 18 -26.31 -15.04 0.49
CA SER A 18 -27.07 -15.13 -0.76
C SER A 18 -28.59 -15.00 -0.58
N GLY A 19 -29.11 -15.26 0.63
CA GLY A 19 -30.53 -15.08 0.94
C GLY A 19 -30.95 -13.63 1.23
N CYS A 20 -30.01 -12.69 1.28
CA CYS A 20 -30.24 -11.29 1.67
C CYS A 20 -29.91 -10.27 0.56
N VAL A 21 -29.37 -10.73 -0.56
CA VAL A 21 -28.91 -9.91 -1.69
C VAL A 21 -29.52 -10.47 -2.98
N ALA A 22 -29.83 -9.61 -3.94
CA ALA A 22 -30.38 -10.05 -5.22
C ALA A 22 -29.32 -10.80 -6.04
N PRO A 23 -29.68 -11.85 -6.82
CA PRO A 23 -28.71 -12.59 -7.63
C PRO A 23 -27.92 -11.74 -8.63
N GLU A 24 -28.50 -10.63 -9.09
CA GLU A 24 -27.87 -9.66 -10.00
C GLU A 24 -26.64 -8.97 -9.38
N ASP A 25 -26.54 -8.94 -8.05
CA ASP A 25 -25.43 -8.32 -7.31
C ASP A 25 -24.34 -9.34 -6.91
N PHE A 26 -24.41 -10.59 -7.38
CA PHE A 26 -23.44 -11.62 -6.97
C PHE A 26 -22.11 -11.55 -7.73
N ASP A 27 -22.09 -10.80 -8.83
CA ASP A 27 -20.94 -10.66 -9.71
C ASP A 27 -19.72 -10.07 -9.00
N HIS A 28 -18.56 -10.70 -9.20
CA HIS A 28 -17.29 -10.22 -8.69
C HIS A 28 -16.51 -9.44 -9.77
N TYR A 29 -16.72 -8.12 -9.84
CA TYR A 29 -16.10 -7.23 -10.84
C TYR A 29 -14.59 -7.44 -10.99
N GLY A 30 -13.84 -7.48 -9.88
CA GLY A 30 -12.37 -7.59 -9.93
C GLY A 30 -11.82 -8.93 -10.43
N LEU A 31 -12.67 -9.97 -10.53
CA LEU A 31 -12.29 -11.31 -11.00
C LEU A 31 -13.01 -11.69 -12.29
N ALA A 32 -13.96 -10.87 -12.77
CA ALA A 32 -14.83 -11.17 -13.90
C ALA A 32 -15.53 -12.55 -13.77
N MET A 33 -16.08 -12.84 -12.58
CA MET A 33 -16.80 -14.10 -12.30
C MET A 33 -18.20 -13.80 -11.77
N PRO A 34 -19.21 -14.62 -12.11
CA PRO A 34 -20.59 -14.39 -11.67
C PRO A 34 -20.82 -14.73 -10.19
N PHE A 35 -20.02 -15.64 -9.64
CA PHE A 35 -20.08 -16.01 -8.22
C PHE A 35 -18.66 -16.23 -7.70
N TYR A 36 -18.39 -15.78 -6.48
CA TYR A 36 -17.09 -15.98 -5.84
C TYR A 36 -17.23 -16.16 -4.33
N THR A 37 -16.42 -17.05 -3.76
CA THR A 37 -16.27 -17.19 -2.32
C THR A 37 -14.85 -17.65 -1.97
N HIS A 38 -14.42 -17.40 -0.74
CA HIS A 38 -13.14 -17.89 -0.25
C HIS A 38 -13.28 -19.27 0.39
N PHE A 39 -12.29 -20.15 0.16
CA PHE A 39 -12.30 -21.54 0.64
C PHE A 39 -10.94 -22.02 1.17
N THR A 40 -9.83 -21.50 0.64
CA THR A 40 -8.51 -22.13 0.73
C THR A 40 -7.77 -21.94 2.06
N SER A 41 -8.31 -21.21 3.04
CA SER A 41 -7.55 -20.84 4.24
C SER A 41 -8.40 -20.74 5.53
N PRO A 42 -9.07 -21.82 5.96
CA PRO A 42 -9.91 -21.84 7.16
C PRO A 42 -9.18 -21.50 8.45
N ILE A 43 -7.86 -21.73 8.51
CA ILE A 43 -7.03 -21.40 9.69
C ILE A 43 -6.99 -19.88 9.95
N ARG A 44 -6.99 -19.05 8.90
CA ARG A 44 -6.84 -17.58 9.01
C ARG A 44 -8.12 -16.80 8.69
N ARG A 45 -9.15 -17.44 8.15
CA ARG A 45 -10.41 -16.80 7.75
C ARG A 45 -11.61 -17.64 8.18
N TYR A 46 -12.45 -17.06 9.04
CA TYR A 46 -13.67 -17.70 9.49
C TYR A 46 -14.71 -17.85 8.35
N SER A 47 -14.67 -16.99 7.33
CA SER A 47 -15.47 -17.16 6.11
C SER A 47 -15.22 -18.51 5.46
N ASP A 48 -13.95 -18.89 5.32
CA ASP A 48 -13.55 -20.16 4.69
C ASP A 48 -14.05 -21.32 5.54
N LEU A 49 -13.93 -21.23 6.86
CA LEU A 49 -14.43 -22.24 7.80
C LEU A 49 -15.95 -22.46 7.63
N MET A 50 -16.73 -21.39 7.45
CA MET A 50 -18.16 -21.51 7.16
C MET A 50 -18.44 -22.21 5.83
N VAL A 51 -17.66 -21.90 4.79
CA VAL A 51 -17.77 -22.57 3.49
C VAL A 51 -17.41 -24.05 3.60
N HIS A 52 -16.38 -24.41 4.37
CA HIS A 52 -16.02 -25.81 4.64
C HIS A 52 -17.18 -26.57 5.31
N ARG A 53 -17.82 -25.99 6.33
CA ARG A 53 -19.01 -26.60 6.99
C ARG A 53 -20.18 -26.76 6.01
N LEU A 54 -20.49 -25.72 5.24
CA LEU A 54 -21.57 -25.77 4.25
C LEU A 54 -21.31 -26.85 3.19
N LEU A 55 -20.07 -26.92 2.69
CA LEU A 55 -19.67 -27.92 1.71
C LEU A 55 -19.73 -29.34 2.30
N GLY A 56 -19.28 -29.53 3.54
CA GLY A 56 -19.37 -30.80 4.27
C GLY A 56 -20.81 -31.32 4.36
N VAL A 57 -21.76 -30.43 4.65
CA VAL A 57 -23.20 -30.75 4.63
C VAL A 57 -23.68 -31.06 3.20
N CYS A 58 -23.29 -30.28 2.19
CA CYS A 58 -23.70 -30.49 0.80
C CYS A 58 -23.24 -31.84 0.23
N VAL A 59 -22.07 -32.33 0.64
CA VAL A 59 -21.54 -33.64 0.20
C VAL A 59 -21.96 -34.80 1.12
N GLY A 60 -22.73 -34.53 2.19
CA GLY A 60 -23.20 -35.54 3.13
C GLY A 60 -22.14 -36.06 4.11
N ALA A 61 -21.01 -35.38 4.25
CA ALA A 61 -19.96 -35.72 5.22
C ALA A 61 -20.29 -35.22 6.64
N GLU A 62 -21.09 -34.16 6.76
CA GLU A 62 -21.51 -33.56 8.03
C GLU A 62 -23.03 -33.37 8.09
N ALA A 63 -23.59 -33.28 9.30
CA ALA A 63 -25.00 -32.99 9.52
C ALA A 63 -25.26 -31.48 9.61
N THR A 64 -26.42 -31.04 9.11
CA THR A 64 -26.85 -29.64 9.23
C THR A 64 -27.32 -29.30 10.65
N TYR A 65 -27.27 -28.02 11.01
CA TYR A 65 -27.85 -27.50 12.24
C TYR A 65 -28.60 -26.18 11.96
N PRO A 66 -29.61 -25.81 12.78
CA PRO A 66 -30.53 -24.71 12.46
C PRO A 66 -29.83 -23.36 12.19
N ASP A 67 -28.78 -23.06 12.95
CA ASP A 67 -28.05 -21.80 12.82
C ASP A 67 -27.22 -21.69 11.54
N LEU A 68 -26.81 -22.81 10.94
CA LEU A 68 -26.02 -22.82 9.70
C LEU A 68 -26.82 -22.31 8.49
N VAL A 69 -28.14 -22.56 8.51
CA VAL A 69 -29.06 -22.23 7.41
C VAL A 69 -29.87 -20.95 7.68
N HIS A 70 -29.72 -20.36 8.87
CA HIS A 70 -30.50 -19.21 9.28
C HIS A 70 -30.01 -17.91 8.62
N LYS A 71 -30.75 -17.41 7.63
CA LYS A 71 -30.40 -16.25 6.80
C LYS A 71 -29.92 -15.02 7.59
N ASN A 72 -30.69 -14.55 8.57
CA ASN A 72 -30.35 -13.31 9.28
C ASN A 72 -29.06 -13.45 10.10
N LYS A 73 -28.89 -14.55 10.82
CA LYS A 73 -27.64 -14.89 11.54
C LYS A 73 -26.44 -14.95 10.60
N CYS A 74 -26.59 -15.56 9.42
CA CYS A 74 -25.53 -15.58 8.41
C CYS A 74 -25.17 -14.19 7.90
N GLN A 75 -26.16 -13.32 7.68
CA GLN A 75 -25.91 -11.94 7.26
C GLN A 75 -25.22 -11.11 8.36
N GLU A 76 -25.66 -11.24 9.61
CA GLU A 76 -25.00 -10.61 10.76
C GLU A 76 -23.54 -11.06 10.90
N LEU A 77 -23.29 -12.36 10.72
CA LEU A 77 -21.94 -12.92 10.70
C LEU A 77 -21.10 -12.30 9.57
N CYS A 78 -21.64 -12.24 8.34
CA CYS A 78 -20.97 -11.59 7.21
C CYS A 78 -20.61 -10.13 7.52
N ASN A 79 -21.52 -9.37 8.13
CA ASN A 79 -21.28 -7.98 8.53
C ASN A 79 -20.13 -7.86 9.55
N ASN A 80 -20.11 -8.72 10.57
CA ASN A 80 -19.02 -8.77 11.54
C ASN A 80 -17.68 -9.14 10.88
N LEU A 81 -17.67 -10.13 9.97
CA LEU A 81 -16.47 -10.52 9.23
C LEU A 81 -15.94 -9.37 8.35
N ASN A 82 -16.81 -8.63 7.67
CA ASN A 82 -16.45 -7.47 6.87
C ASN A 82 -15.83 -6.35 7.71
N TYR A 83 -16.41 -6.10 8.89
CA TYR A 83 -15.89 -5.14 9.85
C TYR A 83 -14.51 -5.56 10.37
N ARG A 84 -14.36 -6.82 10.84
CA ARG A 84 -13.10 -7.36 11.35
C ARG A 84 -12.01 -7.39 10.28
N HIS A 85 -12.37 -7.76 9.04
CA HIS A 85 -11.45 -7.69 7.91
C HIS A 85 -10.96 -6.26 7.67
N ASN A 86 -11.83 -5.24 7.84
CA ASN A 86 -11.42 -3.84 7.68
C ASN A 86 -10.42 -3.43 8.75
N MET A 87 -10.77 -3.72 10.01
CA MET A 87 -9.93 -3.37 11.15
C MET A 87 -8.56 -4.05 11.06
N ALA A 88 -8.51 -5.30 10.59
CA ALA A 88 -7.25 -6.00 10.35
C ALA A 88 -6.39 -5.32 9.27
N GLN A 89 -6.99 -4.84 8.17
CA GLN A 89 -6.27 -4.09 7.12
C GLN A 89 -5.75 -2.75 7.64
N TYR A 90 -6.55 -2.01 8.42
CA TYR A 90 -6.12 -0.76 9.03
C TYR A 90 -4.99 -0.99 10.03
N ALA A 91 -5.11 -1.97 10.92
CA ALA A 91 -4.04 -2.32 11.86
C ALA A 91 -2.75 -2.72 11.14
N GLY A 92 -2.84 -3.50 10.05
CA GLY A 92 -1.69 -3.86 9.22
C GLY A 92 -1.00 -2.65 8.60
N ARG A 93 -1.77 -1.73 8.00
CA ARG A 93 -1.25 -0.48 7.44
C ARG A 93 -0.62 0.42 8.50
N SER A 94 -1.27 0.57 9.66
CA SER A 94 -0.73 1.35 10.78
C SER A 94 0.56 0.75 11.34
N SER A 95 0.67 -0.58 11.41
CA SER A 95 1.90 -1.26 11.81
C SER A 95 3.04 -0.96 10.84
N VAL A 96 2.80 -1.10 9.53
CA VAL A 96 3.80 -0.75 8.50
C VAL A 96 4.20 0.73 8.63
N ALA A 97 3.25 1.64 8.80
CA ALA A 97 3.54 3.07 8.97
C ALA A 97 4.43 3.34 10.19
N LEU A 98 4.16 2.69 11.34
CA LEU A 98 4.98 2.80 12.55
C LEU A 98 6.42 2.30 12.32
N TYR A 99 6.58 1.15 11.68
CA TYR A 99 7.92 0.62 11.38
C TYR A 99 8.67 1.46 10.33
N THR A 100 7.95 2.05 9.37
CA THR A 100 8.54 3.01 8.42
C THR A 100 9.06 4.25 9.15
N GLN A 101 8.28 4.80 10.10
CA GLN A 101 8.75 5.92 10.93
C GLN A 101 9.96 5.56 11.78
N ALA A 102 9.98 4.35 12.36
CA ALA A 102 11.13 3.85 13.10
C ALA A 102 12.37 3.68 12.20
N PHE A 103 12.19 3.25 10.95
CA PHE A 103 13.28 3.07 9.99
C PHE A 103 13.94 4.39 9.57
N PHE A 104 13.13 5.44 9.38
CA PHE A 104 13.58 6.80 9.02
C PHE A 104 13.97 7.65 10.23
N ARG A 105 13.87 7.12 11.46
CA ARG A 105 14.34 7.81 12.65
C ARG A 105 15.84 8.11 12.49
N ASP A 106 16.21 9.37 12.72
CA ASP A 106 17.58 9.90 12.61
C ASP A 106 18.22 9.82 11.22
N LYS A 107 17.44 9.49 10.17
CA LYS A 107 17.91 9.47 8.79
C LYS A 107 17.27 10.58 7.98
N VAL A 108 18.07 11.19 7.12
CA VAL A 108 17.62 12.09 6.05
C VAL A 108 18.08 11.45 4.75
N LEU A 109 17.12 11.17 3.86
CA LEU A 109 17.37 10.47 2.60
C LEU A 109 16.65 11.19 1.46
N ASP A 110 17.37 11.38 0.36
CA ASP A 110 16.80 11.88 -0.88
C ASP A 110 16.41 10.69 -1.76
N GLU A 111 15.17 10.69 -2.23
CA GLU A 111 14.60 9.57 -2.98
C GLU A 111 13.74 10.08 -4.14
N GLU A 112 13.65 9.27 -5.18
CA GLU A 112 12.78 9.54 -6.31
C GLU A 112 11.32 9.30 -5.93
N GLY A 113 10.49 10.30 -6.22
CA GLY A 113 9.05 10.26 -6.02
C GLY A 113 8.29 10.60 -7.30
N TYR A 114 7.03 10.20 -7.35
CA TYR A 114 6.12 10.53 -8.43
C TYR A 114 4.88 11.22 -7.89
N VAL A 115 4.44 12.29 -8.53
CA VAL A 115 3.18 12.97 -8.16
C VAL A 115 2.00 12.07 -8.49
N LEU A 116 1.22 11.69 -7.47
CA LEU A 116 -0.02 10.96 -7.66
C LEU A 116 -1.22 11.88 -7.80
N PHE A 117 -1.30 12.92 -6.96
CA PHE A 117 -2.40 13.87 -6.96
C PHE A 117 -1.86 15.27 -6.70
N VAL A 118 -2.37 16.21 -7.47
CA VAL A 118 -2.13 17.64 -7.29
C VAL A 118 -3.34 18.20 -6.53
N ARG A 119 -3.10 18.94 -5.44
CA ARG A 119 -4.12 19.68 -4.68
C ARG A 119 -3.73 21.15 -4.65
N GLU A 120 -4.64 22.01 -4.20
CA GLU A 120 -4.43 23.46 -4.09
C GLU A 120 -3.27 23.85 -3.16
N ASN A 121 -3.11 23.15 -2.03
CA ASN A 121 -2.09 23.45 -1.02
C ASN A 121 -1.03 22.36 -0.85
N ALA A 122 -1.10 21.28 -1.64
CA ALA A 122 -0.22 20.13 -1.45
C ALA A 122 -0.10 19.25 -2.69
N LEU A 123 1.00 18.51 -2.75
CA LEU A 123 1.23 17.43 -3.70
C LEU A 123 1.27 16.10 -2.95
N GLN A 124 0.51 15.11 -3.40
CA GLN A 124 0.64 13.74 -2.91
C GLN A 124 1.69 13.03 -3.75
N VAL A 125 2.82 12.67 -3.13
CA VAL A 125 3.97 12.04 -3.77
C VAL A 125 4.07 10.59 -3.31
N LEU A 126 4.29 9.68 -4.27
CA LEU A 126 4.58 8.28 -4.02
C LEU A 126 6.07 8.01 -4.23
N MET A 127 6.71 7.40 -3.25
CA MET A 127 8.08 6.91 -3.34
C MET A 127 8.06 5.39 -3.51
N PRO A 128 8.23 4.86 -4.74
CA PRO A 128 8.01 3.44 -5.03
C PRO A 128 8.96 2.51 -4.29
N ARG A 129 10.21 2.95 -4.05
CA ARG A 129 11.24 2.16 -3.37
C ARG A 129 10.81 1.68 -1.98
N PHE A 130 10.10 2.53 -1.24
CA PHE A 130 9.60 2.24 0.10
C PHE A 130 8.10 1.93 0.12
N GLY A 131 7.41 2.05 -1.02
CA GLY A 131 5.95 1.98 -1.09
C GLY A 131 5.26 3.02 -0.21
N LEU A 132 5.92 4.16 0.04
CA LEU A 132 5.45 5.20 0.93
C LEU A 132 4.76 6.31 0.15
N GLU A 133 3.65 6.78 0.68
CA GLU A 133 2.96 7.98 0.20
C GLU A 133 3.10 9.08 1.22
N ALA A 134 3.38 10.28 0.74
CA ALA A 134 3.49 11.43 1.60
C ALA A 134 2.92 12.68 0.95
N THR A 135 2.47 13.59 1.81
CA THR A 135 1.95 14.89 1.40
C THR A 135 3.06 15.91 1.52
N LEU A 136 3.46 16.47 0.39
CA LEU A 136 4.35 17.62 0.33
C LEU A 136 3.47 18.86 0.38
N PHE A 137 3.51 19.58 1.51
CA PHE A 137 2.77 20.82 1.68
C PHE A 137 3.49 21.96 0.96
N LEU A 138 2.77 22.65 0.08
CA LEU A 138 3.25 23.84 -0.61
C LEU A 138 2.95 25.03 0.29
N LYS A 139 3.97 25.86 0.60
CA LYS A 139 3.73 27.13 1.29
C LYS A 139 3.05 28.11 0.32
N GLU A 140 2.14 28.93 0.82
CA GLU A 140 1.29 29.81 0.00
C GLU A 140 2.07 30.84 -0.84
N ASP A 141 3.30 31.18 -0.45
CA ASP A 141 4.13 32.13 -1.18
C ASP A 141 4.67 31.53 -2.49
N GLY A 142 3.99 31.82 -3.61
CA GLY A 142 4.52 31.63 -4.97
C GLY A 142 3.96 30.45 -5.77
N TRP A 143 2.98 29.71 -5.25
CA TRP A 143 2.32 28.63 -5.97
C TRP A 143 0.99 29.07 -6.59
N SER A 144 0.81 28.79 -7.88
CA SER A 144 -0.44 28.99 -8.61
C SER A 144 -1.04 27.64 -8.97
N TYR A 145 -2.26 27.40 -8.50
CA TYR A 145 -3.02 26.18 -8.79
C TYR A 145 -3.94 26.40 -9.99
N ASP A 146 -3.80 25.55 -11.01
CA ASP A 146 -4.74 25.47 -12.13
C ASP A 146 -5.64 24.24 -11.94
N GLN A 147 -6.93 24.50 -11.69
CA GLN A 147 -7.92 23.45 -11.47
C GLN A 147 -8.32 22.70 -12.75
N GLU A 148 -8.32 23.37 -13.91
CA GLU A 148 -8.70 22.73 -15.18
C GLU A 148 -7.59 21.78 -15.64
N ALA A 149 -6.35 22.22 -15.54
CA ALA A 149 -5.19 21.41 -15.91
C ALA A 149 -4.73 20.45 -14.79
N ASN A 150 -5.26 20.59 -13.56
CA ASN A 150 -4.76 19.92 -12.34
C ASN A 150 -3.23 20.07 -12.18
N THR A 151 -2.74 21.30 -12.28
CA THR A 151 -1.30 21.59 -12.20
C THR A 151 -0.98 22.63 -11.12
N GLN A 152 0.26 22.57 -10.62
CA GLN A 152 0.80 23.52 -9.66
C GLN A 152 2.04 24.16 -10.26
N THR A 153 2.03 25.49 -10.38
CA THR A 153 3.14 26.23 -10.99
C THR A 153 3.80 27.16 -9.99
N CYS A 154 5.12 27.11 -9.91
CA CYS A 154 5.92 28.02 -9.09
C CYS A 154 7.25 28.32 -9.78
N GLY A 155 7.64 29.60 -9.85
CA GLY A 155 8.96 30.01 -10.36
C GLY A 155 9.26 29.55 -11.80
N GLY A 156 8.23 29.40 -12.65
CA GLY A 156 8.37 28.91 -14.03
C GLY A 156 8.41 27.38 -14.19
N VAL A 157 8.31 26.63 -13.08
CA VAL A 157 8.20 25.17 -13.09
C VAL A 157 6.74 24.77 -12.85
N THR A 158 6.18 23.98 -13.76
CA THR A 158 4.83 23.42 -13.63
C THR A 158 4.92 21.95 -13.27
N LEU A 159 4.34 21.58 -12.13
CA LEU A 159 4.22 20.20 -11.66
C LEU A 159 2.84 19.65 -12.02
N ARG A 160 2.84 18.47 -12.64
CA ARG A 160 1.68 17.75 -13.13
C ARG A 160 1.58 16.38 -12.48
N GLN A 161 0.43 15.74 -12.67
CA GLN A 161 0.25 14.35 -12.28
C GLN A 161 1.26 13.44 -13.01
N PHE A 162 1.84 12.50 -12.28
CA PHE A 162 2.85 11.53 -12.72
C PHE A 162 4.25 12.10 -13.04
N ASP A 163 4.48 13.38 -12.79
CA ASP A 163 5.83 13.94 -12.89
C ASP A 163 6.76 13.32 -11.84
N ARG A 164 8.01 13.13 -12.26
CA ARG A 164 9.09 12.65 -11.38
C ARG A 164 9.67 13.82 -10.60
N LEU A 165 9.86 13.62 -9.31
CA LEU A 165 10.47 14.57 -8.38
C LEU A 165 11.59 13.86 -7.60
N VAL A 166 12.53 14.63 -7.07
CA VAL A 166 13.39 14.15 -5.98
C VAL A 166 12.95 14.82 -4.70
N VAL A 167 12.65 14.00 -3.70
CA VAL A 167 12.15 14.46 -2.41
C VAL A 167 13.04 13.98 -1.27
N GLN A 168 13.24 14.85 -0.29
CA GLN A 168 13.95 14.54 0.93
C GLN A 168 12.98 14.11 2.01
N LEU A 169 13.21 12.91 2.55
CA LEU A 169 12.43 12.29 3.60
C LEU A 169 13.09 12.52 4.96
N SER A 170 12.31 12.97 5.94
CA SER A 170 12.72 13.02 7.35
C SER A 170 11.52 12.76 8.27
N VAL A 171 11.77 12.39 9.52
CA VAL A 171 10.71 12.19 10.51
C VAL A 171 10.66 13.36 11.47
N ASP A 172 9.48 13.97 11.60
CA ASP A 172 9.21 14.95 12.63
C ASP A 172 8.76 14.23 13.91
N SER A 173 9.64 14.27 14.91
CA SER A 173 9.44 13.65 16.23
C SER A 173 8.98 14.64 17.30
N ARG A 174 8.62 15.89 16.94
CA ARG A 174 8.15 16.91 17.91
C ARG A 174 6.93 16.45 18.72
N ASN A 175 6.03 15.68 18.10
CA ASN A 175 4.91 15.05 18.80
C ASN A 175 5.17 13.53 18.93
N VAL A 176 5.42 13.08 20.16
CA VAL A 176 5.69 11.66 20.45
C VAL A 176 4.50 10.76 20.12
N GLN A 177 3.26 11.24 20.29
CA GLN A 177 2.05 10.46 20.00
C GLN A 177 1.77 10.34 18.50
N HIS A 178 2.22 11.33 17.72
CA HIS A 178 1.97 11.39 16.27
C HIS A 178 3.24 11.80 15.53
N GLN A 179 4.18 10.86 15.45
CA GLN A 179 5.33 11.01 14.56
C GLN A 179 4.83 11.05 13.11
N LYS A 180 5.34 12.00 12.32
CA LYS A 180 4.94 12.18 10.92
C LYS A 180 6.17 12.20 10.03
N VAL A 181 6.05 11.56 8.88
CA VAL A 181 7.06 11.71 7.82
C VAL A 181 6.82 13.07 7.17
N VAL A 182 7.87 13.89 7.17
CA VAL A 182 7.91 15.20 6.50
C VAL A 182 8.71 15.05 5.22
N VAL A 183 8.18 15.64 4.16
CA VAL A 183 8.76 15.58 2.82
C VAL A 183 9.03 16.98 2.34
N LYS A 184 10.24 17.19 1.83
CA LYS A 184 10.66 18.46 1.24
C LYS A 184 11.11 18.22 -0.21
N LEU A 185 10.86 19.20 -1.07
CA LEU A 185 11.29 19.12 -2.47
C LEU A 185 12.81 19.34 -2.56
N VAL A 186 13.50 18.55 -3.37
CA VAL A 186 14.92 18.74 -3.70
C VAL A 186 15.06 19.12 -5.16
N ASP A 187 14.43 18.34 -6.05
CA ASP A 187 14.37 18.58 -7.48
C ASP A 187 12.92 18.46 -7.96
N PRO A 188 12.40 19.42 -8.76
CA PRO A 188 13.07 20.56 -9.39
C PRO A 188 13.53 21.67 -8.43
N LYS A 189 14.64 22.35 -8.76
CA LYS A 189 15.17 23.47 -7.97
C LYS A 189 14.32 24.73 -8.14
N ILE A 190 13.46 25.00 -7.17
CA ILE A 190 12.63 26.20 -7.11
C ILE A 190 13.20 27.12 -6.01
N PRO A 191 13.59 28.36 -6.34
CA PRO A 191 14.12 29.31 -5.34
C PRO A 191 13.16 29.49 -4.17
N GLY A 192 13.63 29.28 -2.94
CA GLY A 192 12.86 29.45 -1.70
C GLY A 192 11.97 28.27 -1.30
N VAL A 193 11.80 27.26 -2.15
CA VAL A 193 10.96 26.07 -1.87
C VAL A 193 11.78 24.78 -1.80
N SER A 194 12.76 24.61 -2.70
CA SER A 194 13.58 23.39 -2.74
C SER A 194 14.73 23.46 -1.74
N VAL A 195 15.01 22.33 -1.11
CA VAL A 195 16.12 22.15 -0.16
C VAL A 195 17.31 21.56 -0.89
N GLU A 196 18.51 21.93 -0.46
CA GLU A 196 19.73 21.29 -0.97
C GLU A 196 19.70 19.77 -0.70
N PRO A 197 20.24 18.96 -1.64
CA PRO A 197 20.33 17.53 -1.44
C PRO A 197 21.00 17.24 -0.09
N SER A 198 20.44 16.30 0.66
CA SER A 198 21.16 15.73 1.79
C SER A 198 22.46 15.17 1.24
N GLY A 199 23.59 15.73 1.69
CA GLY A 199 24.91 15.19 1.41
C GLY A 199 25.05 13.82 2.05
N GLY A 200 24.37 12.82 1.51
CA GLY A 200 24.61 11.42 1.82
C GLY A 200 26.03 11.15 1.37
N LYS A 201 26.89 10.80 2.34
CA LYS A 201 28.12 10.06 2.05
C LYS A 201 27.74 9.02 1.00
N ALA A 202 28.24 9.19 -0.23
CA ALA A 202 28.19 8.13 -1.20
C ALA A 202 28.73 6.90 -0.48
N ASP A 203 27.89 5.89 -0.32
CA ASP A 203 28.31 4.58 0.11
C ASP A 203 29.26 4.09 -0.98
N ASN A 204 30.54 4.43 -0.81
CA ASN A 204 31.62 3.99 -1.66
C ASN A 204 31.94 2.56 -1.24
N THR A 205 30.95 1.67 -1.32
CA THR A 205 31.19 0.25 -1.40
C THR A 205 31.77 0.04 -2.78
N GLN A 206 33.10 0.12 -2.85
CA GLN A 206 33.88 -0.34 -3.97
C GLN A 206 33.34 -1.69 -4.40
N LYS A 207 33.03 -1.76 -5.70
CA LYS A 207 32.95 -3.00 -6.47
C LYS A 207 34.12 -3.91 -6.08
N GLN A 208 33.89 -4.87 -5.18
CA GLN A 208 34.62 -6.13 -5.23
C GLN A 208 33.79 -7.06 -6.10
N ALA A 209 34.27 -7.26 -7.32
CA ALA A 209 33.80 -8.30 -8.19
C ALA A 209 33.99 -9.63 -7.44
N ASP A 210 32.88 -10.32 -7.18
CA ASP A 210 32.86 -11.72 -6.76
C ASP A 210 33.48 -12.55 -7.90
N ASP A 211 34.75 -12.90 -7.74
CA ASP A 211 35.40 -13.95 -8.52
C ASP A 211 34.91 -15.30 -7.98
N PRO A 212 34.34 -16.20 -8.80
CA PRO A 212 33.81 -17.47 -8.29
C PRO A 212 34.93 -18.33 -7.70
N PRO A 213 34.69 -19.07 -6.60
CA PRO A 213 35.74 -19.80 -5.92
C PRO A 213 36.32 -20.90 -6.81
N ARG A 214 37.65 -20.83 -7.06
CA ARG A 214 38.44 -21.87 -7.72
C ARG A 214 38.23 -23.22 -7.01
N LYS A 215 37.76 -24.22 -7.76
CA LYS A 215 37.76 -25.64 -7.34
C LYS A 215 39.16 -26.03 -6.88
N ARG A 216 39.29 -26.48 -5.63
CA ARG A 216 40.47 -27.21 -5.16
C ARG A 216 40.60 -28.50 -5.98
N SER A 217 41.74 -28.69 -6.63
CA SER A 217 42.12 -29.94 -7.28
C SER A 217 42.18 -31.05 -6.23
N LYS A 218 41.51 -32.17 -6.52
CA LYS A 218 41.72 -33.42 -5.79
C LYS A 218 43.15 -33.88 -6.05
N VAL A 219 43.95 -33.95 -4.99
CA VAL A 219 45.21 -34.71 -5.00
C VAL A 219 44.81 -36.19 -5.10
N ALA A 220 45.21 -36.84 -6.18
CA ALA A 220 45.08 -38.28 -6.36
C ALA A 220 46.01 -38.98 -5.36
N ALA A 221 45.45 -39.86 -4.53
CA ALA A 221 46.22 -40.80 -3.74
C ALA A 221 46.71 -41.93 -4.66
N SER A 222 48.01 -42.16 -4.61
CA SER A 222 48.71 -43.28 -5.24
C SER A 222 48.29 -44.62 -4.61
N SER A 223 47.85 -45.56 -5.45
CA SER A 223 48.04 -47.01 -5.33
C SER A 223 47.89 -47.62 -6.72
#